data_AF-A0A368XDS6-F1
#
_entry.id   AF-A0A368XDS6-F1
#
_cell.length_a   1.000
_cell.length_b   1.000
_cell.length_c   1.000
_cell.angle_alpha   90.00
_cell.angle_beta   90.00
_cell.angle_gamma   90.00
#
_symmetry.space_group_name_H-M   'P 1'
#
loop_
_entity.id
_entity.type
_entity.pdbx_description
1 polymer ?
#
loop_
_entity_poly.entity_id
_entity_poly.type
_entity_poly.pdbx_seq_one_letter_code
_entity_poly.pdbx_strand_id
1 'polypeptide(L)'
;MSSPAYFRLMVSVFVVPMAMLSGCASYYTHYAMFPAENSAGETRQVRVNWQSAEYPEWWLGRNQATTMKLETQCSDRVWRIADSSHDSAGDCGDGIRACGDPSLDVLAATGSPATAQSSCLTVKTPQGGGRVADVGSRFELLVSCQPARATLMKGGEEVNVDYIRPSSVAYTVYARKVPRGSLNARLPDFDETQCLED
;
A
#
# COMPACT_ATOMS: atom_id res chain seq x y z
N MET A 1 -48.85 12.30 34.88
CA MET A 1 -49.17 12.82 33.52
C MET A 1 -47.91 13.45 32.94
N SER A 2 -47.09 12.68 32.22
CA SER A 2 -45.96 13.25 31.47
C SER A 2 -46.48 13.82 30.17
N SER A 3 -46.38 15.14 30.01
CA SER A 3 -46.92 15.85 28.85
C SER A 3 -46.09 15.50 27.59
N PRO A 4 -46.74 15.16 26.45
CA PRO A 4 -46.06 14.74 25.21
C PRO A 4 -45.12 15.82 24.63
N ALA A 5 -45.25 17.07 25.08
CA ALA A 5 -44.37 18.18 24.72
C ALA A 5 -42.96 18.06 25.33
N TYR A 6 -42.83 17.58 26.58
CA TYR A 6 -41.53 17.44 27.24
C TYR A 6 -40.68 16.34 26.60
N PHE A 7 -41.33 15.26 26.15
CA PHE A 7 -40.67 14.17 25.44
C PHE A 7 -40.10 14.62 24.08
N ARG A 8 -40.87 15.42 23.32
CA ARG A 8 -40.40 15.99 22.05
C ARG A 8 -39.26 16.99 22.23
N LEU A 9 -39.28 17.78 23.31
CA LEU A 9 -38.24 18.76 23.59
C LEU A 9 -36.92 18.08 24.04
N MET A 10 -36.99 17.04 24.88
CA MET A 10 -35.81 16.27 25.30
C MET A 10 -35.13 15.52 24.16
N VAL A 11 -35.92 14.88 23.27
CA VAL A 11 -35.39 14.19 22.08
C VAL A 11 -34.67 15.20 21.17
N SER A 12 -35.21 16.41 21.01
CA SER A 12 -34.60 17.46 20.18
C SER A 12 -33.28 18.00 20.75
N VAL A 13 -33.18 18.15 22.07
CA VAL A 13 -31.99 18.70 22.76
C VAL A 13 -30.82 17.70 22.78
N PHE A 14 -31.08 16.40 22.80
CA PHE A 14 -30.01 15.38 22.81
C PHE A 14 -29.66 14.80 21.44
N VAL A 15 -30.64 14.65 20.52
CA VAL A 15 -30.40 13.98 19.23
C VAL A 15 -29.72 14.90 18.21
N VAL A 16 -30.04 16.20 18.23
CA VAL A 16 -29.48 17.19 17.28
C VAL A 16 -27.97 17.43 17.48
N PRO A 17 -27.43 17.67 18.70
CA PRO A 17 -25.99 17.83 18.86
C PRO A 17 -25.21 16.54 18.59
N MET A 18 -25.82 15.36 18.78
CA MET A 18 -25.18 14.07 18.51
C MET A 18 -25.06 13.79 17.00
N ALA A 19 -26.00 14.28 16.18
CA ALA A 19 -25.93 14.22 14.72
C ALA A 19 -24.91 15.21 14.11
N MET A 20 -24.46 16.23 14.87
CA MET A 20 -23.46 17.21 14.43
C MET A 20 -22.02 16.86 14.82
N LEU A 21 -21.81 15.75 15.54
CA LEU A 21 -20.50 15.15 15.72
C LEU A 21 -20.14 14.36 14.45
N SER A 22 -19.82 15.07 13.37
CA SER A 22 -19.13 14.45 12.24
C SER A 22 -17.86 13.78 12.79
N GLY A 23 -17.72 12.47 12.63
CA GLY A 23 -16.50 11.76 13.02
C GLY A 23 -15.31 12.33 12.26
N CYS A 24 -14.50 13.16 12.92
CA CYS A 24 -13.26 13.67 12.33
C CYS A 24 -12.27 12.51 12.20
N ALA A 25 -11.91 12.16 10.97
CA ALA A 25 -10.87 11.18 10.72
C ALA A 25 -9.48 11.76 11.06
N SER A 26 -8.62 10.92 11.63
CA SER A 26 -7.19 11.22 11.77
C SER A 26 -6.45 10.69 10.55
N TYR A 27 -5.70 11.56 9.86
CA TYR A 27 -5.03 11.22 8.61
C TYR A 27 -3.55 10.97 8.83
N TYR A 28 -3.05 9.86 8.29
CA TYR A 28 -1.66 9.46 8.42
C TYR A 28 -1.02 9.21 7.06
N THR A 29 0.31 9.39 7.04
CA THR A 29 1.19 8.87 5.99
C THR A 29 2.00 7.75 6.61
N HIS A 30 2.10 6.64 5.89
CA HIS A 30 2.89 5.48 6.27
C HIS A 30 3.99 5.28 5.25
N TYR A 31 5.21 5.01 5.70
CA TYR A 31 6.30 4.71 4.78
C TYR A 31 7.42 3.89 5.41
N ALA A 32 8.11 3.12 4.57
CA ALA A 32 9.39 2.51 4.87
C ALA A 32 10.33 2.69 3.69
N MET A 33 11.62 2.84 3.96
CA MET A 33 12.69 2.71 2.98
C MET A 33 13.72 1.74 3.55
N PHE A 34 14.08 0.73 2.77
CA PHE A 34 14.98 -0.33 3.21
C PHE A 34 15.82 -0.85 2.03
N PRO A 35 17.06 -1.31 2.30
CA PRO A 35 17.87 -1.93 1.26
C PRO A 35 17.36 -3.33 0.93
N ALA A 36 17.33 -3.66 -0.36
CA ALA A 36 17.08 -5.01 -0.86
C ALA A 36 17.76 -5.22 -2.22
N GLU A 37 17.97 -6.47 -2.61
CA GLU A 37 18.41 -6.78 -3.96
C GLU A 37 17.26 -6.56 -4.97
N ASN A 38 17.58 -6.06 -6.16
CA ASN A 38 16.71 -6.17 -7.34
C ASN A 38 16.82 -7.56 -7.98
N SER A 39 16.11 -7.84 -9.08
CA SER A 39 16.17 -9.16 -9.71
C SER A 39 17.55 -9.48 -10.30
N ALA A 40 18.31 -8.45 -10.71
CA ALA A 40 19.70 -8.56 -11.14
C ALA A 40 20.70 -8.87 -10.01
N GLY A 41 20.31 -8.75 -8.73
CA GLY A 41 21.15 -9.01 -7.57
C GLY A 41 21.92 -7.78 -7.05
N GLU A 42 21.60 -6.59 -7.54
CA GLU A 42 22.18 -5.33 -7.10
C GLU A 42 21.46 -4.81 -5.87
N THR A 43 22.20 -4.33 -4.88
CA THR A 43 21.59 -3.71 -3.69
C THR A 43 21.06 -2.33 -4.05
N ARG A 44 19.74 -2.15 -3.97
CA ARG A 44 19.03 -0.91 -4.23
C ARG A 44 18.16 -0.53 -3.03
N GLN A 45 17.78 0.74 -2.91
CA GLN A 45 16.76 1.15 -1.95
C GLN A 45 15.36 0.76 -2.45
N VAL A 46 14.51 0.25 -1.57
CA VAL A 46 13.11 -0.02 -1.85
C VAL A 46 12.27 0.86 -0.94
N ARG A 47 11.30 1.57 -1.51
CA ARG A 47 10.38 2.46 -0.79
C ARG A 47 8.98 1.93 -0.92
N VAL A 48 8.29 1.80 0.22
CA VAL A 48 6.86 1.53 0.27
C VAL A 48 6.16 2.64 1.03
N ASN A 49 5.01 3.10 0.52
CA ASN A 49 4.22 4.12 1.19
C ASN A 49 2.71 3.98 0.92
N TRP A 50 1.90 4.43 1.87
CA TRP A 50 0.45 4.55 1.73
C TRP A 50 -0.09 5.61 2.69
N GLN A 51 -1.35 5.93 2.52
CA GLN A 51 -2.06 6.92 3.31
C GLN A 51 -3.28 6.28 3.97
N SER A 52 -3.54 6.57 5.25
CA SER A 52 -4.74 6.11 5.94
C SER A 52 -5.57 7.27 6.50
N ALA A 53 -6.86 6.99 6.68
CA ALA A 53 -7.81 7.80 7.44
C ALA A 53 -8.43 6.90 8.52
N GLU A 54 -8.19 7.24 9.78
CA GLU A 54 -8.64 6.47 10.94
C GLU A 54 -9.79 7.19 11.61
N TYR A 55 -10.93 6.51 11.69
CA TYR A 55 -12.13 7.04 12.32
C TYR A 55 -12.18 6.60 13.78
N PRO A 56 -12.75 7.43 14.67
CA PRO A 56 -12.98 7.01 16.05
C PRO A 56 -13.87 5.77 16.13
N GLU A 57 -13.66 4.93 17.15
CA GLU A 57 -14.41 3.67 17.32
C GLU A 57 -15.93 3.87 17.44
N TRP A 58 -16.38 5.04 17.90
CA TRP A 58 -17.80 5.39 18.03
C TRP A 58 -18.47 5.76 16.69
N TRP A 59 -17.69 5.94 15.61
CA TRP A 59 -18.19 6.31 14.30
C TRP A 59 -18.57 5.06 13.48
N LEU A 60 -19.66 5.14 12.71
CA LEU A 60 -20.15 4.03 11.88
C LEU A 60 -19.26 3.76 10.64
N GLY A 61 -18.43 4.73 10.26
CA GLY A 61 -17.49 4.60 9.15
C GLY A 61 -16.30 3.71 9.50
N ARG A 62 -15.75 3.03 8.49
CA ARG A 62 -14.54 2.21 8.65
C ARG A 62 -13.29 3.00 8.26
N ASN A 63 -12.15 2.61 8.84
CA ASN A 63 -10.85 3.09 8.41
C ASN A 63 -10.67 2.89 6.90
N GLN A 64 -10.04 3.87 6.27
CA GLN A 64 -9.77 3.87 4.84
C GLN A 64 -8.28 3.99 4.60
N ALA A 65 -7.82 3.49 3.46
CA ALA A 65 -6.47 3.70 3.00
C ALA A 65 -6.42 3.87 1.48
N THR A 66 -5.33 4.46 1.01
CA THR A 66 -4.92 4.33 -0.39
C THR A 66 -4.29 2.96 -0.61
N THR A 67 -4.11 2.57 -1.87
CA THR A 67 -3.19 1.47 -2.22
C THR A 67 -1.79 1.75 -1.67
N MET A 68 -1.04 0.71 -1.37
CA MET A 68 0.39 0.82 -1.05
C MET A 68 1.19 0.91 -2.36
N LYS A 69 1.99 1.97 -2.47
CA LYS A 69 2.92 2.15 -3.58
C LYS A 69 4.26 1.53 -3.17
N LEU A 70 4.76 0.58 -3.96
CA LEU A 70 6.09 -0.02 -3.80
C LEU A 70 6.95 0.36 -5.01
N GLU A 71 8.12 0.89 -4.74
CA GLU A 71 9.07 1.43 -5.71
C GLU A 71 10.47 0.90 -5.39
N THR A 72 11.25 0.61 -6.42
CA THR A 72 12.67 0.27 -6.31
C THR A 72 13.48 1.41 -6.90
N GLN A 73 14.57 1.80 -6.23
CA GLN A 73 15.50 2.82 -6.72
C GLN A 73 16.01 2.44 -8.11
N CYS A 74 16.11 3.43 -9.00
CA CYS A 74 16.49 3.26 -10.40
C CYS A 74 15.49 2.45 -11.26
N SER A 75 14.25 2.33 -10.81
CA SER A 75 13.21 1.58 -11.53
C SER A 75 11.99 2.44 -11.86
N ASP A 76 11.56 2.36 -13.11
CA ASP A 76 10.29 2.90 -13.59
C ASP A 76 9.10 2.00 -13.21
N ARG A 77 9.35 0.76 -12.75
CA ARG A 77 8.28 -0.17 -12.35
C ARG A 77 7.73 0.22 -10.99
N VAL A 78 6.49 0.72 -11.00
CA VAL A 78 5.73 1.00 -9.78
C VAL A 78 4.69 -0.08 -9.54
N TRP A 79 4.72 -0.68 -8.36
CA TRP A 79 3.70 -1.60 -7.90
C TRP A 79 2.64 -0.89 -7.06
N ARG A 80 1.36 -1.20 -7.33
CA ARG A 80 0.23 -0.76 -6.52
C ARG A 80 -0.40 -1.97 -5.84
N ILE A 81 -0.12 -2.11 -4.55
CA ILE A 81 -0.65 -3.18 -3.70
C ILE A 81 -1.95 -2.70 -3.10
N ALA A 82 -3.00 -3.47 -3.29
CA ALA A 82 -4.38 -3.11 -3.02
C ALA A 82 -5.10 -4.25 -2.28
N ASP A 83 -6.27 -3.96 -1.77
CA ASP A 83 -7.18 -4.95 -1.18
C ASP A 83 -8.59 -4.76 -1.73
N SER A 84 -9.54 -5.61 -1.33
CA SER A 84 -10.91 -5.63 -1.86
C SER A 84 -11.72 -4.33 -1.71
N SER A 85 -11.27 -3.32 -0.97
CA SER A 85 -11.89 -1.97 -1.03
C SER A 85 -11.34 -1.04 -2.10
N HIS A 86 -10.43 -1.53 -2.94
CA HIS A 86 -9.86 -0.76 -4.03
C HIS A 86 -10.24 -1.40 -5.36
N ASP A 87 -10.74 -0.60 -6.31
CA ASP A 87 -11.11 -1.07 -7.65
C ASP A 87 -9.90 -1.68 -8.40
N SER A 88 -8.68 -1.29 -8.02
CA SER A 88 -7.44 -1.78 -8.61
C SER A 88 -6.89 -3.07 -7.99
N ALA A 89 -7.63 -3.74 -7.10
CA ALA A 89 -7.14 -4.95 -6.42
C ALA A 89 -6.88 -6.13 -7.36
N GLY A 90 -7.59 -6.17 -8.49
CA GLY A 90 -7.60 -7.31 -9.41
C GLY A 90 -8.10 -8.60 -8.76
N ASP A 91 -8.15 -9.68 -9.52
CA ASP A 91 -8.75 -10.95 -9.08
C ASP A 91 -7.71 -12.07 -8.86
N CYS A 92 -6.45 -11.71 -8.63
CA CYS A 92 -5.33 -12.67 -8.45
C CYS A 92 -5.23 -13.34 -7.07
N GLY A 93 -6.25 -13.19 -6.21
CA GLY A 93 -6.25 -13.80 -4.88
C GLY A 93 -7.12 -13.04 -3.89
N ASP A 94 -6.93 -13.31 -2.61
CA ASP A 94 -7.56 -12.59 -1.50
C ASP A 94 -6.54 -11.74 -0.73
N GLY A 95 -7.02 -10.87 0.16
CA GLY A 95 -6.18 -10.03 1.02
C GLY A 95 -5.49 -8.89 0.27
N ILE A 96 -4.35 -8.45 0.81
CA ILE A 96 -3.57 -7.30 0.32
C ILE A 96 -2.55 -7.79 -0.70
N ARG A 97 -2.70 -7.38 -1.96
CA ARG A 97 -2.00 -7.98 -3.11
C ARG A 97 -1.77 -7.02 -4.26
N ALA A 98 -0.84 -7.37 -5.16
CA ALA A 98 -0.74 -6.79 -6.49
C ALA A 98 -0.62 -7.90 -7.54
N CYS A 99 -1.43 -7.81 -8.59
CA CYS A 99 -1.46 -8.80 -9.66
C CYS A 99 -0.39 -8.52 -10.73
N GLY A 100 0.14 -9.59 -11.32
CA GLY A 100 1.13 -9.50 -12.38
C GLY A 100 0.59 -8.94 -13.69
N ASP A 101 1.48 -8.30 -14.43
CA ASP A 101 1.25 -7.90 -15.81
C ASP A 101 1.94 -8.90 -16.76
N PRO A 102 1.21 -9.61 -17.64
CA PRO A 102 1.79 -10.60 -18.55
C PRO A 102 2.80 -10.03 -19.53
N SER A 103 2.80 -8.72 -19.77
CA SER A 103 3.76 -8.05 -20.63
C SER A 103 5.04 -7.61 -19.91
N LEU A 104 5.03 -7.56 -18.57
CA LEU A 104 6.12 -7.02 -17.77
C LEU A 104 6.73 -8.03 -16.80
N ASP A 105 5.96 -9.03 -16.37
CA ASP A 105 6.30 -9.85 -15.21
C ASP A 105 6.24 -11.36 -15.58
N VAL A 106 7.15 -12.14 -14.98
CA VAL A 106 7.16 -13.60 -15.03
C VAL A 106 7.12 -14.19 -13.63
N LEU A 107 6.50 -15.36 -13.48
CA LEU A 107 6.50 -16.10 -12.22
C LEU A 107 7.92 -16.54 -11.89
N ALA A 108 8.43 -16.17 -10.71
CA ALA A 108 9.81 -16.51 -10.33
C ALA A 108 10.04 -18.03 -10.20
N ALA A 109 9.00 -18.77 -9.82
CA ALA A 109 9.08 -20.22 -9.63
C ALA A 109 9.20 -21.01 -10.95
N THR A 110 8.63 -20.51 -12.05
CA THR A 110 8.53 -21.27 -13.31
C THR A 110 9.15 -20.56 -14.52
N GLY A 111 9.39 -19.25 -14.43
CA GLY A 111 9.77 -18.40 -15.57
C GLY A 111 8.65 -18.17 -16.57
N SER A 112 7.43 -18.69 -16.33
CA SER A 112 6.27 -18.48 -17.19
C SER A 112 5.78 -17.02 -17.07
N PRO A 113 5.20 -16.44 -18.14
CA PRO A 113 4.52 -15.15 -18.03
C PRO A 113 3.53 -15.14 -16.87
N ALA A 114 3.61 -14.11 -16.04
CA ALA A 114 2.59 -13.86 -15.02
C ALA A 114 1.28 -13.51 -15.72
N THR A 115 0.15 -13.68 -15.05
CA THR A 115 -1.16 -13.28 -15.56
C THR A 115 -1.84 -12.31 -14.61
N ALA A 116 -2.95 -11.72 -15.03
CA ALA A 116 -3.80 -10.92 -14.15
C ALA A 116 -4.35 -11.72 -12.94
N GLN A 117 -4.25 -13.05 -12.97
CA GLN A 117 -4.62 -13.97 -11.89
C GLN A 117 -3.42 -14.40 -11.03
N SER A 118 -2.20 -13.95 -11.37
CA SER A 118 -0.99 -14.25 -10.63
C SER A 118 -0.76 -13.18 -9.55
N SER A 119 -0.77 -13.55 -8.27
CA SER A 119 -0.43 -12.64 -7.18
C SER A 119 1.10 -12.48 -7.10
N CYS A 120 1.60 -11.36 -7.61
CA CYS A 120 3.03 -11.10 -7.68
C CYS A 120 3.58 -10.48 -6.40
N LEU A 121 2.77 -9.68 -5.71
CA LEU A 121 3.09 -9.13 -4.39
C LEU A 121 1.95 -9.46 -3.44
N THR A 122 2.29 -9.91 -2.23
CA THR A 122 1.30 -10.11 -1.16
C THR A 122 1.83 -9.50 0.13
N VAL A 123 0.96 -8.81 0.88
CA VAL A 123 1.27 -8.27 2.19
C VAL A 123 0.51 -9.03 3.26
N LYS A 124 1.22 -9.48 4.29
CA LYS A 124 0.63 -10.11 5.49
C LYS A 124 0.93 -9.28 6.72
N THR A 125 -0.06 -9.13 7.58
CA THR A 125 0.08 -8.42 8.87
C THR A 125 0.16 -9.43 10.02
N PRO A 126 0.92 -9.14 11.10
CA PRO A 126 1.02 -10.03 12.26
C PRO A 126 -0.33 -10.32 12.93
N GLN A 127 -1.26 -9.37 12.89
CA GLN A 127 -2.58 -9.49 13.52
C GLN A 127 -3.55 -10.34 12.69
N GLY A 128 -3.19 -10.71 11.46
CA GLY A 128 -4.14 -11.24 10.50
C GLY A 128 -5.07 -10.12 10.02
N GLY A 129 -5.04 -9.83 8.72
CA GLY A 129 -5.83 -8.75 8.15
C GLY A 129 -5.75 -8.77 6.64
N GLY A 130 -6.86 -8.41 6.00
CA GLY A 130 -6.98 -8.41 4.54
C GLY A 130 -7.10 -7.01 3.95
N ARG A 131 -6.88 -5.96 4.74
CA ARG A 131 -7.10 -4.56 4.34
C ARG A 131 -5.87 -3.70 4.59
N VAL A 132 -5.53 -2.85 3.64
CA VAL A 132 -4.42 -1.88 3.72
C VAL A 132 -4.62 -0.92 4.88
N ALA A 133 -5.87 -0.58 5.21
CA ALA A 133 -6.21 0.26 6.36
C ALA A 133 -5.78 -0.33 7.71
N ASP A 134 -5.60 -1.65 7.79
CA ASP A 134 -5.20 -2.38 9.00
C ASP A 134 -3.68 -2.67 9.03
N VAL A 135 -2.93 -2.25 8.00
CA VAL A 135 -1.48 -2.43 7.97
C VAL A 135 -0.83 -1.51 8.99
N GLY A 136 -0.24 -2.12 10.01
CA GLY A 136 0.50 -1.42 11.06
C GLY A 136 1.94 -1.07 10.67
N SER A 137 2.75 -0.79 11.68
CA SER A 137 4.18 -0.44 11.52
C SER A 137 5.08 -1.62 11.17
N ARG A 138 4.57 -2.86 11.18
CA ARG A 138 5.32 -4.06 10.80
C ARG A 138 4.43 -4.97 9.95
N PHE A 139 4.96 -5.42 8.83
CA PHE A 139 4.29 -6.39 7.95
C PHE A 139 5.31 -7.22 7.17
N GLU A 140 4.83 -8.31 6.57
CA GLU A 140 5.59 -9.18 5.69
C GLU A 140 5.20 -8.90 4.23
N LEU A 141 6.19 -8.64 3.38
CA LEU A 141 6.03 -8.47 1.93
C LEU A 141 6.60 -9.70 1.22
N LEU A 142 5.73 -10.46 0.57
CA LEU A 142 6.14 -11.57 -0.29
C LEU A 142 6.16 -11.12 -1.75
N VAL A 143 7.26 -11.44 -2.45
CA VAL A 143 7.48 -11.14 -3.87
C VAL A 143 7.62 -12.46 -4.62
N SER A 144 6.73 -12.73 -5.56
CA SER A 144 6.63 -14.02 -6.26
C SER A 144 6.85 -13.93 -7.77
N CYS A 145 6.97 -12.72 -8.30
CA CYS A 145 7.29 -12.47 -9.70
C CYS A 145 8.62 -11.72 -9.83
N GLN A 146 9.20 -11.78 -11.01
CA GLN A 146 10.38 -11.01 -11.42
C GLN A 146 10.09 -10.36 -12.78
N PRO A 147 10.79 -9.28 -13.15
CA PRO A 147 10.58 -8.66 -14.45
C PRO A 147 10.90 -9.65 -15.58
N ALA A 148 10.10 -9.63 -16.64
CA ALA A 148 10.38 -10.40 -17.85
C ALA A 148 11.67 -9.92 -18.53
N ARG A 149 11.96 -8.62 -18.41
CA ARG A 149 13.20 -7.94 -18.83
C ARG A 149 13.50 -6.81 -17.87
N ALA A 150 14.77 -6.62 -17.52
CA ALA A 150 15.21 -5.55 -16.63
C ALA A 150 15.08 -4.14 -17.26
N THR A 151 15.07 -4.05 -18.59
CA THR A 151 14.91 -2.78 -19.32
C THR A 151 13.82 -2.86 -20.38
N LEU A 152 13.17 -1.71 -20.65
CA LEU A 152 12.14 -1.55 -21.67
C LEU A 152 12.35 -0.27 -22.47
N MET A 153 11.93 -0.27 -23.74
CA MET A 153 11.87 0.95 -24.55
C MET A 153 10.57 1.69 -24.27
N LYS A 154 10.65 2.93 -23.77
CA LYS A 154 9.50 3.79 -23.46
C LYS A 154 9.72 5.16 -24.08
N GLY A 155 8.90 5.52 -25.06
CA GLY A 155 9.03 6.82 -25.74
C GLY A 155 10.35 7.00 -26.51
N GLY A 156 11.04 5.92 -26.88
CA GLY A 156 12.34 5.97 -27.55
C GLY A 156 13.55 5.98 -26.61
N GLU A 157 13.33 5.99 -25.30
CA GLU A 157 14.37 5.88 -24.28
C GLU A 157 14.35 4.48 -23.65
N GLU A 158 15.53 3.94 -23.33
CA GLU A 158 15.66 2.72 -22.56
C GLU A 158 15.49 3.04 -21.07
N VAL A 159 14.48 2.46 -20.43
CA VAL A 159 14.20 2.65 -19.00
C VAL A 159 14.38 1.34 -18.25
N ASN A 160 15.00 1.42 -17.07
CA ASN A 160 15.12 0.29 -16.17
C ASN A 160 13.79 0.07 -15.44
N VAL A 161 13.31 -1.17 -15.45
CA VAL A 161 12.08 -1.63 -14.79
C VAL A 161 12.33 -2.79 -13.83
N ASP A 162 13.59 -3.07 -13.51
CA ASP A 162 13.97 -4.06 -12.52
C ASP A 162 13.49 -3.64 -11.14
N TYR A 163 12.99 -4.58 -10.36
CA TYR A 163 12.41 -4.31 -9.06
C TYR A 163 12.88 -5.32 -8.03
N ILE A 164 12.47 -5.11 -6.78
CA ILE A 164 12.82 -5.97 -5.64
C ILE A 164 12.75 -7.46 -6.01
N ARG A 165 13.81 -8.18 -5.64
CA ARG A 165 13.99 -9.59 -5.97
C ARG A 165 12.83 -10.45 -5.45
N PRO A 166 12.37 -11.46 -6.21
CA PRO A 166 11.49 -12.48 -5.65
C PRO A 166 12.19 -13.24 -4.53
N SER A 167 11.43 -13.65 -3.52
CA SER A 167 11.97 -14.40 -2.39
C SER A 167 10.95 -15.41 -1.87
N SER A 168 11.43 -16.60 -1.52
CA SER A 168 10.63 -17.62 -0.82
C SER A 168 10.37 -17.26 0.65
N VAL A 169 11.19 -16.37 1.21
CA VAL A 169 11.03 -15.80 2.56
C VAL A 169 10.59 -14.34 2.44
N ALA A 170 9.48 -13.99 3.08
CA ALA A 170 8.95 -12.64 2.99
C ALA A 170 9.89 -11.60 3.61
N TYR A 171 9.98 -10.42 2.99
CA TYR A 171 10.68 -9.27 3.54
C TYR A 171 9.90 -8.74 4.75
N THR A 172 10.54 -8.66 5.92
CA THR A 172 9.94 -7.97 7.07
C THR A 172 10.17 -6.48 6.94
N VAL A 173 9.09 -5.72 6.77
CA VAL A 173 9.14 -4.27 6.58
C VAL A 173 8.68 -3.55 7.84
N TYR A 174 9.42 -2.51 8.24
CA TYR A 174 9.08 -1.65 9.37
C TYR A 174 8.74 -0.25 8.86
N ALA A 175 7.45 0.08 8.87
CA ALA A 175 6.94 1.36 8.42
C ALA A 175 6.76 2.35 9.58
N ARG A 176 7.09 3.61 9.31
CA ARG A 176 6.75 4.75 10.16
C ARG A 176 5.33 5.19 9.86
N LYS A 177 4.56 5.48 10.90
CA LYS A 177 3.24 6.14 10.82
C LYS A 177 3.38 7.56 11.35
N VAL A 178 3.05 8.55 10.53
CA VAL A 178 3.20 9.97 10.88
C VAL A 178 1.94 10.76 10.53
N PRO A 179 1.52 11.74 11.36
CA PRO A 179 0.38 12.59 11.03
C PRO A 179 0.59 13.31 9.70
N ARG A 180 -0.43 13.30 8.85
CA ARG A 180 -0.38 13.97 7.55
C ARG A 180 -0.21 15.49 7.73
N GLY A 181 0.57 16.11 6.86
CA GLY A 181 0.89 17.54 6.93
C GLY A 181 1.99 17.90 7.94
N SER A 182 2.50 16.93 8.72
CA SER A 182 3.70 17.16 9.53
C SER A 182 4.97 17.19 8.67
N LEU A 183 6.02 17.87 9.12
CA LEU A 183 7.33 17.89 8.44
C LEU A 183 7.90 16.47 8.22
N ASN A 184 7.63 15.56 9.16
CA ASN A 184 8.09 14.18 9.11
C ASN A 184 7.26 13.28 8.18
N ALA A 185 6.18 13.80 7.58
CA ALA A 185 5.36 13.12 6.58
C ALA A 185 5.96 13.14 5.18
N ARG A 186 7.04 13.92 4.96
CA ARG A 186 7.79 13.86 3.71
C ARG A 186 8.45 12.49 3.56
N LEU A 187 8.20 11.84 2.43
CA LEU A 187 8.83 10.58 2.08
C LEU A 187 10.34 10.80 1.85
N PRO A 188 11.21 9.88 2.28
CA PRO A 188 12.61 9.89 1.88
C PRO A 188 12.71 9.79 0.35
N ASP A 189 13.50 10.68 -0.24
CA ASP A 189 13.82 10.65 -1.67
C ASP A 189 14.86 9.57 -1.95
N PHE A 190 14.81 8.96 -3.14
CA PHE A 190 15.88 8.07 -3.57
C PHE A 190 17.13 8.89 -3.88
N ASP A 191 18.31 8.29 -3.67
CA ASP A 191 19.54 8.88 -4.16
C ASP A 191 19.68 8.56 -5.64
N GLU A 192 19.23 9.47 -6.49
CA GLU A 192 19.26 9.30 -7.95
C GLU A 192 20.68 9.27 -8.52
N THR A 193 21.70 9.70 -7.76
CA THR A 193 23.10 9.62 -8.22
C THR A 193 23.58 8.18 -8.36
N GLN A 194 22.94 7.24 -7.67
CA GLN A 194 23.20 5.80 -7.78
C GLN A 194 22.57 5.17 -9.03
N CYS A 195 21.73 5.91 -9.75
CA CYS A 195 21.02 5.46 -10.95
C CYS A 195 21.66 5.99 -12.24
N LEU A 196 22.63 6.89 -12.09
CA LEU A 196 23.50 7.35 -13.16
C LEU A 196 24.63 6.32 -13.25
N GLU A 197 24.50 5.33 -14.14
CA GLU A 197 25.64 4.53 -14.59
C GLU A 197 25.92 4.88 -16.07
N ASP A 198 27.22 4.97 -16.41
CA ASP A 198 27.83 5.52 -17.63
C ASP A 198 27.22 5.07 -18.99
#